data_AF-A0A920W659-F1
#
_entry.id   AF-A0A920W659-F1
#
_cell.length_a   1.000
_cell.length_b   1.000
_cell.length_c   1.000
_cell.angle_alpha   90.00
_cell.angle_beta   90.00
_cell.angle_gamma   90.00
#
_symmetry.space_group_name_H-M   'P 1'
#
loop_
_entity.id
_entity.type
_entity.pdbx_description
1 polymer ?
#
loop_
_entity_poly.entity_id
_entity_poly.type
_entity_poly.pdbx_seq_one_letter_code
_entity_poly.pdbx_strand_id
1 'polypeptide(L)'
;MNTAIFSPNGGNVGIGFAIPSGQARPVIEQLRAQGYVDRGWLGVQIQSLDEDIPVGLGLEGMVGALVTDVLVDSPAEVAGIESGDVVTTFDVALLKIFVI
;
A
#
# COMPACT_ATOMS: atom_id res chain seq x y z
N MET A 1 -18.64 8.07 11.28
CA MET A 1 -18.81 6.60 11.36
C MET A 1 -17.59 6.05 12.07
N ASN A 2 -17.76 5.24 13.12
CA ASN A 2 -16.65 4.61 13.83
C ASN A 2 -16.25 3.34 13.05
N THR A 3 -14.95 3.12 12.86
CA THR A 3 -14.32 2.14 11.95
C THR A 3 -13.46 1.14 12.71
N ALA A 4 -13.04 1.45 13.95
CA ALA A 4 -12.48 0.47 14.88
C ALA A 4 -12.51 1.00 16.33
N ILE A 5 -12.55 0.09 17.31
CA ILE A 5 -12.25 0.36 18.73
C ILE A 5 -11.04 -0.50 19.08
N PHE A 6 -9.99 0.10 19.62
CA PHE A 6 -8.90 -0.68 20.21
C PHE A 6 -9.36 -1.19 21.59
N SER A 7 -9.40 -2.50 21.80
CA SER A 7 -9.86 -3.07 23.08
C SER A 7 -9.11 -4.36 23.42
N PRO A 8 -8.24 -4.34 24.46
CA PRO A 8 -7.59 -5.57 24.94
C PRO A 8 -8.58 -6.58 25.55
N ASN A 9 -9.71 -6.13 26.13
CA ASN A 9 -10.64 -6.95 26.94
C ASN A 9 -12.14 -6.69 26.66
N GLY A 10 -12.52 -6.11 25.52
CA GLY A 10 -13.91 -5.79 25.17
C GLY A 10 -14.49 -4.47 25.73
N GLY A 11 -13.72 -3.71 26.52
CA GLY A 11 -14.05 -2.35 26.96
C GLY A 11 -13.40 -1.25 26.10
N ASN A 12 -14.12 -0.13 25.89
CA ASN A 12 -13.65 1.04 25.15
C ASN A 12 -12.63 1.84 25.99
N VAL A 13 -11.40 2.02 25.49
CA VAL A 13 -10.32 2.81 26.14
C VAL A 13 -10.35 4.31 25.79
N GLY A 14 -11.42 4.79 25.18
CA GLY A 14 -11.60 6.18 24.72
C GLY A 14 -11.14 6.48 23.30
N ILE A 15 -10.71 5.47 22.52
CA ILE A 15 -10.18 5.66 21.15
C ILE A 15 -11.14 5.04 20.13
N GLY A 16 -11.75 5.89 19.31
CA GLY A 16 -12.55 5.50 18.15
C GLY A 16 -11.86 5.92 16.86
N PHE A 17 -11.65 4.97 15.96
CA PHE A 17 -11.19 5.27 14.60
C PHE A 17 -12.40 5.56 13.71
N ALA A 18 -12.27 6.39 12.68
CA ALA A 18 -13.35 6.68 11.76
C ALA A 18 -12.83 6.75 10.32
N ILE A 19 -13.60 6.25 9.34
CA ILE A 19 -13.34 6.50 7.92
C ILE A 19 -13.92 7.89 7.66
N PRO A 20 -13.10 8.86 7.23
CA PRO A 20 -13.58 10.17 6.85
C PRO A 20 -14.63 10.08 5.74
N SER A 21 -15.64 10.93 5.77
CA SER A 21 -16.71 10.95 4.75
C SER A 21 -16.14 11.15 3.33
N GLY A 22 -15.05 11.91 3.20
CA GLY A 22 -14.35 12.09 1.93
C GLY A 22 -13.82 10.79 1.32
N GLN A 23 -13.36 9.84 2.15
CA GLN A 23 -12.92 8.52 1.70
C GLN A 23 -14.09 7.57 1.44
N ALA A 24 -15.16 7.67 2.24
CA ALA A 24 -16.33 6.80 2.11
C ALA A 24 -17.19 7.13 0.88
N ARG A 25 -17.32 8.41 0.53
CA ARG A 25 -18.19 8.88 -0.56
C ARG A 25 -17.95 8.19 -1.92
N PRO A 26 -16.72 8.14 -2.47
CA PRO A 26 -16.49 7.50 -3.77
C PRO A 26 -16.82 6.00 -3.74
N VAL A 27 -16.58 5.32 -2.61
CA VAL A 27 -16.93 3.91 -2.43
C VAL A 27 -18.46 3.71 -2.50
N ILE A 28 -19.22 4.58 -1.83
CA ILE A 28 -20.69 4.54 -1.84
C ILE A 28 -21.23 4.85 -3.24
N GLU A 29 -20.64 5.81 -3.94
CA GLU A 29 -21.04 6.15 -5.32
C GLU A 29 -20.84 4.97 -6.27
N GLN A 30 -19.70 4.28 -6.21
CA GLN A 30 -19.45 3.07 -7.00
C GLN A 30 -20.44 1.96 -6.65
N LEU A 31 -20.65 1.69 -5.36
CA LEU A 31 -21.62 0.67 -4.92
C LEU A 31 -23.04 0.97 -5.42
N ARG A 32 -23.44 2.24 -5.45
CA ARG A 32 -24.76 2.64 -5.97
C ARG A 32 -24.85 2.50 -7.49
N ALA A 33 -23.76 2.75 -8.21
CA ALA A 33 -23.74 2.73 -9.67
C ALA A 33 -23.69 1.30 -10.25
N GLN A 34 -22.82 0.44 -9.71
CA GLN A 34 -22.52 -0.88 -10.29
C GLN A 34 -22.65 -2.06 -9.31
N GLY A 35 -22.88 -1.80 -8.02
CA GLY A 35 -23.04 -2.85 -7.00
C GLY A 35 -21.74 -3.43 -6.44
N TYR A 36 -20.58 -3.01 -6.97
CA TYR A 36 -19.24 -3.41 -6.50
C TYR A 36 -18.25 -2.24 -6.57
N VAL A 37 -17.09 -2.41 -5.92
CA VAL A 37 -16.03 -1.39 -5.86
C VAL A 37 -14.84 -1.89 -6.65
N ASP A 38 -14.37 -1.09 -7.60
CA ASP A 38 -13.12 -1.39 -8.31
C ASP A 38 -11.94 -0.97 -7.46
N ARG A 39 -11.10 -1.95 -7.10
CA ARG A 39 -9.83 -1.69 -6.43
C ARG A 39 -8.70 -2.05 -7.39
N GLY A 40 -7.85 -1.07 -7.67
CA GLY A 40 -6.60 -1.32 -8.38
C GLY A 40 -5.78 -2.35 -7.63
N TRP A 41 -5.23 -3.30 -8.38
CA TRP A 41 -4.38 -4.36 -7.86
C TRP A 41 -3.13 -4.40 -8.74
N LEU A 42 -1.96 -4.24 -8.12
CA LEU A 42 -0.68 -4.24 -8.82
C LEU A 42 -0.04 -5.63 -8.85
N GLY A 43 -0.26 -6.45 -7.81
CA GLY A 43 0.30 -7.80 -7.70
C GLY A 43 1.74 -7.86 -7.21
N VAL A 44 2.14 -6.94 -6.32
CA VAL A 44 3.45 -6.95 -5.66
C VAL A 44 3.30 -7.19 -4.17
N GLN A 45 4.27 -7.89 -3.58
CA GLN A 45 4.52 -7.85 -2.14
C GLN A 45 5.61 -6.83 -1.86
N ILE A 46 5.36 -5.96 -0.90
CA ILE A 46 6.28 -4.89 -0.55
C ILE A 46 6.66 -4.93 0.93
N GLN A 47 7.90 -4.53 1.20
CA GLN A 47 8.40 -4.25 2.54
C GLN A 47 8.83 -2.79 2.60
N SER A 48 8.42 -2.09 3.66
CA SER A 48 8.86 -0.71 3.88
C SER A 48 10.37 -0.63 4.05
N LEU A 49 10.98 0.35 3.39
CA LEU A 49 12.37 0.72 3.61
C LEU A 49 12.42 2.01 4.42
N ASP A 50 12.94 1.89 5.64
CA ASP A 50 13.04 2.94 6.64
C ASP A 50 14.52 3.29 6.88
N GLU A 51 14.81 4.42 7.53
CA GLU A 51 16.20 4.88 7.77
C GLU A 51 17.06 3.91 8.62
N ASP A 52 16.43 2.96 9.33
CA ASP A 52 17.08 1.99 10.21
C ASP A 52 17.60 0.73 9.48
N ILE A 53 17.59 0.69 8.15
CA ILE A 53 18.01 -0.49 7.40
C ILE A 53 19.51 -0.75 7.56
N PRO A 54 19.93 -2.02 7.80
CA PRO A 54 21.34 -2.36 7.92
C PRO A 54 22.14 -1.98 6.67
N VAL A 55 23.25 -1.28 6.89
CA VAL A 55 24.29 -0.83 5.93
C VAL A 55 24.69 -1.90 4.90
N GLY A 56 24.50 -3.19 5.20
CA GLY A 56 24.83 -4.32 4.34
C GLY A 56 24.06 -4.41 3.02
N LEU A 57 22.97 -3.66 2.85
CA LEU A 57 22.17 -3.66 1.60
C LEU A 57 22.61 -2.60 0.58
N GLY A 58 23.53 -1.69 0.93
CA GLY A 58 23.93 -0.59 0.03
C GLY A 58 22.84 0.46 -0.21
N LEU A 59 21.76 0.41 0.59
CA LEU A 59 20.58 1.27 0.51
C LEU A 59 20.62 2.44 1.52
N GLU A 60 21.81 2.84 1.99
CA GLU A 60 21.97 3.89 3.00
C GLU A 60 21.25 5.19 2.58
N GLY A 61 20.28 5.61 3.40
CA GLY A 61 19.53 6.85 3.19
C GLY A 61 18.38 6.78 2.18
N MET A 62 18.06 5.59 1.62
CA MET A 62 16.87 5.43 0.78
C MET A 62 15.62 5.19 1.63
N VAL A 63 14.60 6.03 1.42
CA VAL A 63 13.25 5.85 1.95
C VAL A 63 12.35 5.39 0.79
N GLY A 64 11.63 4.28 0.98
CA GLY A 64 10.81 3.72 -0.09
C GLY A 64 10.13 2.41 0.28
N ALA A 65 9.76 1.63 -0.74
CA ALA A 65 9.24 0.29 -0.57
C ALA A 65 10.02 -0.69 -1.44
N LEU A 66 10.60 -1.71 -0.82
CA LEU A 66 11.26 -2.83 -1.52
C LEU A 66 10.20 -3.81 -1.99
N VAL A 67 10.25 -4.17 -3.26
CA VAL A 67 9.47 -5.27 -3.82
C VAL A 67 10.14 -6.57 -3.41
N THR A 68 9.47 -7.34 -2.55
CA THR A 68 9.98 -8.64 -2.09
C THR A 68 9.56 -9.78 -3.00
N ASP A 69 8.41 -9.65 -3.65
CA ASP A 69 7.88 -10.66 -4.57
C ASP A 69 6.90 -10.05 -5.57
N VAL A 70 6.78 -10.66 -6.74
CA VAL A 70 5.88 -10.26 -7.82
C VAL A 70 5.01 -11.46 -8.18
N LEU A 71 3.69 -11.28 -8.13
CA LEU A 71 2.76 -12.37 -8.43
C LEU A 71 2.75 -12.67 -9.93
N VAL A 72 2.71 -13.95 -10.27
CA VAL A 72 2.54 -14.42 -11.66
C VAL A 72 1.18 -13.96 -12.20
N ASP A 73 1.15 -13.63 -13.50
CA ASP A 73 0.01 -13.10 -14.23
C ASP A 73 -0.53 -11.77 -13.64
N SER A 74 0.36 -10.99 -13.00
CA SER A 74 0.00 -9.70 -12.41
C SER A 74 0.31 -8.50 -13.32
N PRO A 75 -0.36 -7.35 -13.12
CA PRO A 75 0.00 -6.12 -13.80
C PRO A 75 1.45 -5.69 -13.58
N ALA A 76 2.04 -6.01 -12.41
CA ALA A 76 3.44 -5.74 -12.11
C ALA A 76 4.40 -6.58 -12.96
N GLU A 77 4.13 -7.87 -13.14
CA GLU A 77 4.94 -8.75 -14.00
C GLU A 77 4.90 -8.26 -15.45
N VAL A 78 3.71 -7.92 -15.97
CA VAL A 78 3.55 -7.36 -17.33
C VAL A 78 4.27 -6.02 -17.48
N ALA A 79 4.35 -5.23 -16.40
CA ALA A 79 5.10 -3.96 -16.36
C ALA A 79 6.62 -4.15 -16.22
N GLY A 80 7.10 -5.38 -16.01
CA GLY A 80 8.52 -5.68 -15.83
C GLY A 80 9.07 -5.29 -14.46
N ILE A 81 8.22 -5.25 -13.42
CA ILE A 81 8.66 -5.09 -12.04
C ILE A 81 9.25 -6.43 -11.58
N GLU A 82 10.37 -6.39 -10.87
CA GLU A 82 11.07 -7.58 -10.38
C GLU A 82 11.23 -7.54 -8.85
N SER A 83 11.46 -8.72 -8.25
CA SER A 83 11.86 -8.80 -6.84
C SER A 83 13.25 -8.17 -6.67
N GLY A 84 13.41 -7.33 -5.65
CA GLY A 84 14.61 -6.52 -5.43
C GLY A 84 14.47 -5.06 -5.83
N ASP A 85 13.42 -4.72 -6.58
CA ASP A 85 13.14 -3.33 -6.99
C ASP A 85 12.79 -2.44 -5.80
N VAL A 86 13.32 -1.21 -5.81
CA VAL A 86 12.98 -0.20 -4.81
C VAL A 86 12.08 0.88 -5.40
N VAL A 87 10.85 0.96 -4.90
CA VAL A 87 9.88 2.01 -5.23
C VAL A 87 10.17 3.24 -4.39
N THR A 88 10.64 4.30 -5.05
CA THR A 88 11.01 5.58 -4.40
C THR A 88 9.99 6.68 -4.64
N THR A 89 9.16 6.57 -5.68
CA THR A 89 8.10 7.53 -5.99
C THR A 89 6.91 6.82 -6.62
N PHE A 90 5.73 7.20 -6.18
CA PHE A 90 4.46 6.80 -6.77
C PHE A 90 3.66 8.06 -7.10
N ASP A 91 3.42 8.29 -8.39
CA ASP A 91 2.43 9.25 -8.86
C ASP A 91 1.45 8.55 -9.79
N VAL A 92 0.25 9.11 -9.96
CA VAL A 92 -0.81 8.60 -10.86
C VAL A 92 -0.38 8.52 -12.34
N ALA A 93 0.82 9.02 -12.67
CA ALA A 93 1.41 8.94 -14.01
C ALA A 93 2.80 8.26 -14.08
N LEU A 94 3.56 8.14 -12.98
CA LEU A 94 4.94 7.64 -13.02
C LEU A 94 5.32 6.92 -11.70
N LEU A 95 5.62 5.63 -11.81
CA LEU A 95 6.38 4.86 -10.82
C LEU A 95 7.88 4.99 -11.15
N LYS A 96 8.68 5.47 -10.19
CA LYS A 96 10.15 5.45 -10.31
C LYS A 96 10.70 4.27 -9.53
N ILE A 97 11.26 3.33 -10.28
CA ILE A 97 11.87 2.12 -9.77
C ILE A 97 13.39 2.28 -9.88
N PHE A 98 14.10 1.96 -8.80
CA PHE A 98 15.56 1.87 -8.80
C PHE A 98 15.93 0.39 -8.68
N VAL A 99 16.69 -0.10 -9.64
CA VAL A 99 17.22 -1.47 -9.68
C VAL A 99 18.66 -1.42 -9.15
N ILE A 100 19.00 -2.32 -8.24
CA ILE A 100 20.35 -2.45 -7.65
C ILE A 100 21.20 -3.40 -8.49
#